data_AF-A0A9D8RF73-F1
#
_entry.id   AF-A0A9D8RF73-F1
#
_cell.length_a   1.000
_cell.length_b   1.000
_cell.length_c   1.000
_cell.angle_alpha   90.00
_cell.angle_beta   90.00
_cell.angle_gamma   90.00
#
_symmetry.space_group_name_H-M   'P 1'
#
loop_
_entity.id
_entity.type
_entity.pdbx_description
1 polymer ?
#
loop_
_entity_poly.entity_id
_entity_poly.type
_entity_poly.pdbx_seq_one_letter_code
_entity_poly.pdbx_strand_id
1 'polypeptide(L)'
;MKKFILSLFFSVILILPALADAQTAGFYIKSYDYYAYLGKNKVMTVQETIDVEFIDRRHGIYRSLPEKFSAYRYDGKNERFMEYKQEYSSVSTSPDKNTTDAESSVFTIKIGDENKTIIGPHTYTIKYKCVMYDDRIDLSDFFYYSPLGAYWETDIEQFNFRIDFEEPIPADTQFELYSGNIYSEANGLNVDCHYNQNCIWGKANKIPEGNAITLFCELPDGYFVGAKKVSPFWTYLCGILSLASCLLTFFFIIKAKHKSPVQTVEFYPPNNISAAEVGFIIDNEANDSDLMALYPEWAQKGYIQITEDKKKVLTFTKLKELPEDAPEYQKILFKKTFSRSKNFTVKNISSSYISELEKAKESLHDAFDKERSLYEDDFLSLGLLYLCSFMYTLFLCISSPVSRWDNLYLCMLVIPFHVLGSILNKGFYSRYFRQIKPVIKTTLMILFCIFMGGVSYGAFQETEFQVPLVVVYVLSVLY
;
A
#
# COMPACT_ATOMS: atom_id res chain seq x y z
N MET A 1 23.91 -33.98 1.48
CA MET A 1 23.72 -33.25 2.75
C MET A 1 24.80 -32.19 2.96
N LYS A 2 24.91 -31.25 2.04
CA LYS A 2 25.86 -30.11 2.08
C LYS A 2 25.23 -29.00 1.26
N LYS A 3 24.34 -28.20 1.88
CA LYS A 3 23.76 -26.95 1.32
C LYS A 3 22.83 -26.22 2.32
N PHE A 4 23.06 -26.36 3.63
CA PHE A 4 22.17 -25.78 4.65
C PHE A 4 22.89 -25.08 5.82
N ILE A 5 24.19 -24.77 5.69
CA ILE A 5 24.98 -24.07 6.73
C ILE A 5 25.75 -22.91 6.09
N LEU A 6 25.03 -22.03 5.40
CA LEU A 6 25.56 -20.75 4.90
C LEU A 6 24.51 -19.63 5.01
N SER A 7 23.66 -19.70 6.04
CA SER A 7 22.62 -18.70 6.35
C SER A 7 22.74 -18.15 7.78
N LEU A 8 23.83 -18.44 8.49
CA LEU A 8 24.00 -18.08 9.91
C LEU A 8 25.30 -17.31 10.18
N PHE A 9 25.76 -16.50 9.21
CA PHE A 9 26.99 -15.69 9.34
C PHE A 9 26.86 -14.26 8.81
N PHE A 10 25.62 -13.73 8.74
CA PHE A 10 25.38 -12.36 8.26
C PHE A 10 24.44 -11.54 9.17
N SER A 11 24.47 -11.78 10.48
CA SER A 11 23.54 -11.13 11.42
C SER A 11 24.14 -10.66 12.75
N VAL A 12 25.46 -10.51 12.89
CA VAL A 12 26.06 -10.02 14.16
C VAL A 12 27.23 -9.05 13.96
N ILE A 13 27.18 -8.16 12.96
CA ILE A 13 28.05 -6.97 12.90
C ILE A 13 27.23 -5.78 12.43
N LEU A 14 26.65 -5.04 13.38
CA LEU A 14 26.33 -3.59 13.36
C LEU A 14 25.26 -3.29 14.42
N ILE A 15 25.58 -3.55 15.69
CA ILE A 15 24.99 -2.82 16.82
C ILE A 15 26.16 -2.41 17.72
N LEU A 16 27.04 -1.56 17.18
CA LEU A 16 27.68 -0.57 18.00
C LEU A 16 26.68 0.59 18.00
N PRO A 17 26.03 0.94 19.13
CA PRO A 17 25.48 2.27 19.23
C PRO A 17 26.70 3.19 19.02
N ALA A 18 26.74 3.89 17.90
CA ALA A 18 27.53 5.10 17.84
C ALA A 18 27.07 5.89 19.07
N LEU A 19 27.96 6.05 20.04
CA LEU A 19 27.91 7.16 20.97
C LEU A 19 27.91 8.39 20.07
N ALA A 20 26.71 8.80 19.65
CA ALA A 20 26.47 10.11 19.10
C ALA A 20 26.81 11.04 20.26
N ASP A 21 28.04 11.53 20.24
CA ASP A 21 28.42 12.69 21.02
C ASP A 21 27.33 13.72 20.75
N ALA A 22 26.64 14.18 21.80
CA ALA A 22 25.64 15.22 21.67
C ALA A 22 26.39 16.46 21.18
N GLN A 23 26.46 16.61 19.87
CA GLN A 23 27.17 17.70 19.24
C GLN A 23 26.37 18.94 19.60
N THR A 24 26.85 19.70 20.59
CA THR A 24 26.29 21.01 20.91
C THR A 24 26.09 21.78 19.60
N ALA A 25 25.00 22.55 19.48
CA ALA A 25 24.64 23.26 18.25
C ALA A 25 25.79 24.11 17.68
N GLY A 26 26.80 24.44 18.51
CA GLY A 26 27.98 25.21 18.14
C GLY A 26 27.69 26.69 17.95
N PHE A 27 26.47 27.12 18.31
CA PHE A 27 26.02 28.50 18.35
C PHE A 27 24.82 28.64 19.28
N TYR A 28 24.50 29.88 19.66
CA TYR A 28 23.23 30.24 20.31
C TYR A 28 22.66 31.52 19.67
N ILE A 29 21.37 31.77 19.86
CA ILE A 29 20.68 32.92 19.28
C ILE A 29 20.51 33.99 20.36
N LYS A 30 21.10 35.17 20.14
CA LYS A 30 21.00 36.31 21.06
C LYS A 30 19.68 37.06 20.90
N SER A 31 19.33 37.37 19.66
CA SER A 31 18.09 38.07 19.33
C SER A 31 17.48 37.44 18.09
N TYR A 32 16.17 37.28 18.11
CA TYR A 32 15.41 36.83 16.96
C TYR A 32 14.15 37.68 16.84
N ASP A 33 14.15 38.54 15.83
CA ASP A 33 13.03 39.37 15.46
C ASP A 33 12.26 38.75 14.28
N TYR A 34 11.01 38.41 14.52
CA TYR A 34 10.09 37.84 13.55
C TYR A 34 9.05 38.90 13.14
N TYR A 35 9.01 39.26 11.87
CA TYR A 35 7.98 40.10 11.31
C TYR A 35 7.23 39.38 10.20
N ALA A 36 5.90 39.49 10.20
CA ALA A 36 5.09 38.98 9.12
C ALA A 36 3.91 39.89 8.76
N TYR A 37 3.47 39.82 7.52
CA TYR A 37 2.26 40.45 7.02
C TYR A 37 1.35 39.40 6.39
N LEU A 38 0.16 39.20 6.95
CA LEU A 38 -0.84 38.22 6.52
C LEU A 38 -1.88 38.87 5.61
N GLY A 39 -1.90 38.46 4.34
CA GLY A 39 -2.88 38.91 3.37
C GLY A 39 -4.21 38.17 3.48
N LYS A 40 -5.29 38.77 2.96
CA LYS A 40 -6.64 38.17 2.94
C LYS A 40 -6.73 36.85 2.19
N ASN A 41 -5.78 36.58 1.29
CA ASN A 41 -5.66 35.29 0.57
C ASN A 41 -4.94 34.21 1.40
N LYS A 42 -4.77 34.43 2.70
CA LYS A 42 -4.07 33.53 3.63
C LYS A 42 -2.60 33.28 3.25
N VAL A 43 -2.00 34.23 2.55
CA VAL A 43 -0.57 34.23 2.22
C VAL A 43 0.14 35.23 3.12
N MET A 44 1.14 34.74 3.83
CA MET A 44 1.94 35.52 4.75
C MET A 44 3.31 35.80 4.16
N THR A 45 3.73 37.07 4.18
CA THR A 45 5.09 37.48 3.82
C THR A 45 5.89 37.65 5.10
N VAL A 46 6.96 36.88 5.25
CA VAL A 46 7.75 36.79 6.48
C VAL A 46 9.13 37.39 6.27
N GLN A 47 9.62 38.09 7.30
CA GLN A 47 11.00 38.50 7.45
C GLN A 47 11.48 38.11 8.86
N GLU A 48 12.49 37.25 8.92
CA GLU A 48 13.18 36.84 10.14
C GLU A 48 14.55 37.53 10.18
N THR A 49 14.90 38.16 11.31
CA THR A 49 16.25 38.67 11.58
C THR A 49 16.79 37.94 12.80
N ILE A 50 17.88 37.21 12.62
CA ILE A 50 18.42 36.27 13.61
C ILE A 50 19.88 36.63 13.89
N ASP A 51 20.14 37.09 15.11
CA ASP A 51 21.47 37.38 15.61
C ASP A 51 22.04 36.16 16.33
N VAL A 52 23.04 35.54 15.69
CA VAL A 52 23.67 34.30 16.13
C VAL A 52 25.06 34.60 16.69
N GLU A 53 25.46 33.89 17.74
CA GLU A 53 26.85 33.82 18.20
C GLU A 53 27.36 32.40 18.00
N PHE A 54 28.26 32.21 17.03
CA PHE A 54 28.92 30.94 16.77
C PHE A 54 30.07 30.73 17.74
N ILE A 55 29.93 29.74 18.63
CA ILE A 55 30.98 29.34 19.58
C ILE A 55 31.94 28.31 18.96
N ASP A 56 31.50 27.61 17.92
CA ASP A 56 32.30 26.70 17.11
C ASP A 56 32.32 27.13 15.64
N ARG A 57 33.32 26.65 14.89
CA ARG A 57 33.40 26.88 13.44
C ARG A 57 32.26 26.15 12.73
N ARG A 58 31.30 26.89 12.18
CA ARG A 58 30.13 26.34 11.45
C ARG A 58 30.06 26.92 10.05
N HIS A 59 29.42 26.20 9.13
CA HIS A 59 29.18 26.67 7.76
C HIS A 59 28.02 27.67 7.66
N GLY A 60 27.15 27.69 8.67
CA GLY A 60 26.01 28.58 8.79
C GLY A 60 24.91 27.95 9.65
N ILE A 61 23.64 28.24 9.34
CA ILE A 61 22.46 27.76 10.10
C ILE A 61 21.46 26.99 9.22
N TYR A 62 20.64 26.18 9.89
CA TYR A 62 19.47 25.54 9.31
C TYR A 62 18.21 26.16 9.89
N ARG A 63 17.32 26.63 9.02
CA ARG A 63 15.99 27.09 9.40
C ARG A 63 14.94 26.13 8.85
N SER A 64 14.41 25.29 9.73
CA SER A 64 13.41 24.28 9.40
C SER A 64 12.01 24.78 9.75
N LEU A 65 11.09 24.63 8.79
CA LEU A 65 9.73 25.15 8.82
C LEU A 65 8.74 24.01 8.53
N PRO A 66 7.76 23.74 9.40
CA PRO A 66 6.80 22.66 9.19
C PRO A 66 5.85 22.96 8.01
N GLU A 67 5.59 22.00 7.14
CA GLU A 67 4.63 22.11 6.02
C GLU A 67 3.25 21.54 6.36
N LYS A 68 3.14 20.78 7.46
CA LYS A 68 1.89 20.20 7.94
C LYS A 68 1.66 20.48 9.41
N PHE A 69 0.39 20.70 9.75
CA PHE A 69 -0.10 20.88 11.11
C PHE A 69 -1.31 19.99 11.30
N SER A 70 -1.51 19.48 12.51
CA SER A 70 -2.70 18.70 12.82
C SER A 70 -3.41 19.27 14.02
N ALA A 71 -4.75 19.25 13.97
CA ALA A 71 -5.57 19.66 15.09
C ALA A 71 -6.96 19.01 15.03
N TYR A 72 -7.54 18.73 16.20
CA TYR A 72 -8.94 18.34 16.30
C TYR A 72 -9.84 19.57 16.11
N ARG A 73 -10.86 19.46 15.28
CA ARG A 73 -11.82 20.55 15.00
C ARG A 73 -13.24 20.07 14.93
N TYR A 74 -14.14 20.87 15.48
CA TYR A 74 -15.57 20.67 15.34
C TYR A 74 -16.04 21.18 13.99
N ASP A 75 -16.62 20.32 13.16
CA ASP A 75 -17.09 20.66 11.80
C ASP A 75 -18.59 21.02 11.74
N GLY A 76 -19.21 21.30 12.90
CA GLY A 76 -20.66 21.46 13.03
C GLY A 76 -21.43 20.16 13.30
N LYS A 77 -20.77 18.99 13.23
CA LYS A 77 -21.37 17.69 13.58
C LYS A 77 -20.55 16.96 14.63
N ASN A 78 -19.28 16.70 14.34
CA ASN A 78 -18.36 15.96 15.20
C ASN A 78 -17.03 16.70 15.31
N GLU A 79 -16.28 16.43 16.37
CA GLU A 79 -14.84 16.68 16.34
C GLU A 79 -14.18 15.76 15.32
N ARG A 80 -13.24 16.31 14.56
CA ARG A 80 -12.47 15.62 13.53
C ARG A 80 -11.02 15.97 13.64
N PHE A 81 -10.16 14.97 13.56
CA PHE A 81 -8.75 15.18 13.32
C PHE A 81 -8.53 15.74 11.91
N MET A 82 -7.90 16.92 11.83
CA MET A 82 -7.67 17.61 10.57
C MET A 82 -6.21 18.00 10.39
N GLU A 83 -5.67 17.66 9.23
CA GLU A 83 -4.33 18.06 8.82
C GLU A 83 -4.37 19.27 7.89
N TYR A 84 -3.68 20.33 8.23
CA TYR A 84 -3.54 21.55 7.42
C TYR A 84 -2.21 21.53 6.70
N LYS A 85 -2.21 22.03 5.46
CA LYS A 85 -1.01 22.14 4.65
C LYS A 85 -0.61 23.61 4.53
N GLN A 86 0.69 23.85 4.57
CA GLN A 86 1.29 25.11 4.16
C GLN A 86 2.50 24.89 3.27
N GLU A 87 2.82 25.89 2.48
CA GLU A 87 3.87 25.83 1.46
C GLU A 87 4.73 27.09 1.53
N TYR A 88 6.04 26.90 1.46
CA TYR A 88 7.01 28.00 1.51
C TYR A 88 7.59 28.27 0.14
N SER A 89 7.75 29.56 -0.20
CA SER A 89 8.31 29.96 -1.49
C SER A 89 8.99 31.31 -1.42
N SER A 90 9.62 31.72 -2.53
CA SER A 90 10.26 33.04 -2.67
C SER A 90 11.31 33.32 -1.59
N VAL A 91 12.07 32.29 -1.21
CA VAL A 91 13.09 32.39 -0.16
C VAL A 91 14.25 33.26 -0.65
N SER A 92 14.65 34.21 0.19
CA SER A 92 15.85 35.02 -0.01
C SER A 92 16.52 35.25 1.33
N THR A 93 17.86 35.27 1.32
CA THR A 93 18.67 35.41 2.53
C THR A 93 19.76 36.44 2.33
N SER A 94 20.18 37.07 3.42
CA SER A 94 21.28 38.03 3.48
C SER A 94 22.00 37.88 4.82
N PRO A 95 23.33 38.07 4.88
CA PRO A 95 24.25 38.33 3.76
C PRO A 95 24.57 37.06 2.95
N ASP A 96 24.38 35.89 3.54
CA ASP A 96 24.75 34.62 2.93
C ASP A 96 23.64 34.05 2.05
N LYS A 97 24.07 33.24 1.09
CA LYS A 97 23.16 32.53 0.19
C LYS A 97 22.50 31.36 0.92
N ASN A 98 21.39 30.93 0.37
CA ASN A 98 20.68 29.76 0.83
C ASN A 98 20.54 28.70 -0.27
N THR A 99 20.30 27.48 0.18
CA THR A 99 19.69 26.41 -0.59
C THR A 99 18.48 25.91 0.18
N THR A 100 17.42 25.52 -0.53
CA THR A 100 16.20 25.02 0.08
C THR A 100 16.04 23.54 -0.19
N ASP A 101 15.53 22.82 0.80
CA ASP A 101 15.26 21.39 0.73
C ASP A 101 13.88 21.11 1.32
N ALA A 102 13.14 20.18 0.73
CA ALA A 102 11.79 19.83 1.19
C ALA A 102 11.73 18.32 1.38
N GLU A 103 11.92 17.89 2.63
CA GLU A 103 11.89 16.48 3.01
C GLU A 103 10.84 16.24 4.09
N SER A 104 10.09 15.14 3.97
CA SER A 104 9.26 14.59 5.06
C SER A 104 8.36 15.59 5.80
N SER A 105 7.69 16.49 5.08
CA SER A 105 6.79 17.54 5.63
C SER A 105 7.47 18.69 6.38
N VAL A 106 8.79 18.86 6.19
CA VAL A 106 9.57 19.98 6.72
C VAL A 106 10.33 20.65 5.59
N PHE A 107 10.12 21.96 5.43
CA PHE A 107 10.85 22.79 4.51
C PHE A 107 12.09 23.39 5.21
N THR A 108 13.27 23.04 4.74
CA THR A 108 14.55 23.45 5.35
C THR A 108 15.26 24.47 4.48
N ILE A 109 15.60 25.61 5.07
CA ILE A 109 16.46 26.64 4.47
C ILE A 109 17.85 26.46 5.06
N LYS A 110 18.80 25.99 4.25
CA LYS A 110 20.22 25.87 4.60
C LYS A 110 20.90 27.19 4.23
N ILE A 111 21.46 27.93 5.18
CA ILE A 111 22.02 29.27 4.97
C ILE A 111 23.49 29.25 5.33
N GLY A 112 24.37 29.62 4.40
CA GLY A 112 25.81 29.59 4.62
C GLY A 112 26.63 29.24 3.38
N ASP A 113 27.89 28.86 3.57
CA ASP A 113 28.83 28.45 2.52
C ASP A 113 29.46 27.10 2.87
N GLU A 114 29.26 26.08 2.03
CA GLU A 114 29.81 24.73 2.22
C GLU A 114 31.35 24.72 2.29
N ASN A 115 32.02 25.74 1.73
CA ASN A 115 33.48 25.81 1.68
C ASN A 115 34.09 26.76 2.70
N LYS A 116 33.27 27.47 3.50
CA LYS A 116 33.76 28.43 4.49
C LYS A 116 33.07 28.24 5.83
N THR A 117 33.86 28.40 6.90
CA THR A 117 33.34 28.39 8.25
C THR A 117 33.43 29.78 8.88
N ILE A 118 32.43 30.10 9.69
CA ILE A 118 32.32 31.30 10.50
C ILE A 118 32.36 30.93 11.99
N ILE A 119 32.84 31.86 12.80
CA ILE A 119 32.87 31.81 14.27
C ILE A 119 32.68 33.24 14.76
N GLY A 120 32.06 33.43 15.92
CA GLY A 120 31.72 34.75 16.45
C GLY A 120 30.32 35.22 16.07
N PRO A 121 30.02 36.52 16.25
CA PRO A 121 28.70 37.09 15.98
C PRO A 121 28.42 37.16 14.48
N HIS A 122 27.19 36.80 14.09
CA HIS A 122 26.73 36.87 12.71
C HIS A 122 25.21 37.02 12.64
N THR A 123 24.73 37.89 11.75
CA THR A 123 23.30 38.20 11.62
C THR A 123 22.77 37.68 10.29
N TYR A 124 21.67 36.94 10.33
CA TYR A 124 20.93 36.48 9.16
C TYR A 124 19.63 37.26 9.01
N THR A 125 19.30 37.65 7.79
CA THR A 125 17.95 38.07 7.40
C THR A 125 17.38 37.07 6.41
N ILE A 126 16.24 36.49 6.72
CA ILE A 126 15.53 35.50 5.90
C ILE A 126 14.18 36.11 5.50
N LYS A 127 13.86 36.09 4.21
CA LYS A 127 12.55 36.49 3.71
C LYS A 127 11.94 35.37 2.90
N TYR A 128 10.67 35.08 3.14
CA TYR A 128 9.94 34.05 2.41
C TYR A 128 8.44 34.32 2.43
N LYS A 129 7.70 33.61 1.59
CA LYS A 129 6.24 33.57 1.61
C LYS A 129 5.79 32.24 2.17
N CYS A 130 4.89 32.27 3.15
CA CYS A 130 4.16 31.12 3.65
C CYS A 130 2.73 31.16 3.09
N VAL A 131 2.35 30.15 2.32
CA VAL A 131 1.00 29.98 1.77
C VAL A 131 0.28 28.98 2.64
N MET A 132 -0.65 29.45 3.49
CA MET A 132 -1.49 28.58 4.29
C MET A 132 -2.71 28.19 3.47
N TYR A 133 -3.02 26.89 3.41
CA TYR A 133 -4.15 26.41 2.63
C TYR A 133 -5.47 26.68 3.36
N ASP A 134 -6.55 26.62 2.59
CA ASP A 134 -7.93 26.69 3.05
C ASP A 134 -8.22 25.72 4.22
N ASP A 135 -9.02 26.15 5.19
CA ASP A 135 -9.29 25.38 6.41
C ASP A 135 -10.18 24.16 6.16
N ARG A 136 -10.97 24.17 5.08
CA ARG A 136 -11.91 23.10 4.66
C ARG A 136 -13.08 22.87 5.62
N ILE A 137 -13.37 23.83 6.48
CA ILE A 137 -14.59 23.87 7.30
C ILE A 137 -15.35 25.14 6.90
N ASP A 138 -16.60 25.00 6.47
CA ASP A 138 -17.46 26.13 6.05
C ASP A 138 -18.18 26.79 7.25
N LEU A 139 -17.59 26.73 8.44
CA LEU A 139 -18.17 27.24 9.71
C LEU A 139 -17.41 28.48 10.20
N SER A 140 -16.08 28.48 10.04
CA SER A 140 -15.17 29.52 10.48
C SER A 140 -13.82 29.38 9.79
N ASP A 141 -13.11 30.50 9.71
CA ASP A 141 -11.73 30.57 9.27
C ASP A 141 -10.80 30.48 10.49
N PHE A 142 -9.58 29.98 10.30
CA PHE A 142 -8.60 29.88 11.39
C PHE A 142 -7.25 30.50 11.03
N PHE A 143 -6.69 31.23 11.98
CA PHE A 143 -5.26 31.53 11.99
C PHE A 143 -4.58 30.59 12.97
N TYR A 144 -3.90 29.56 12.45
CA TYR A 144 -3.13 28.61 13.24
C TYR A 144 -1.69 28.56 12.74
N TYR A 145 -0.77 29.20 13.46
CA TYR A 145 0.59 29.38 12.99
C TYR A 145 1.62 29.49 14.12
N SER A 146 2.81 28.92 13.89
CA SER A 146 3.93 29.00 14.83
C SER A 146 5.04 29.91 14.27
N PRO A 147 5.17 31.17 14.71
CA PRO A 147 6.24 32.07 14.25
C PRO A 147 7.64 31.55 14.60
N LEU A 148 7.79 30.90 15.76
CA LEU A 148 9.07 30.33 16.16
C LEU A 148 9.32 28.94 15.52
N GLY A 149 8.35 28.04 15.61
CA GLY A 149 8.53 26.61 15.32
C GLY A 149 9.34 25.87 16.39
N ALA A 150 9.35 24.54 16.35
CA ALA A 150 10.01 23.69 17.36
C ALA A 150 11.38 23.14 16.92
N TYR A 151 11.94 23.61 15.80
CA TYR A 151 13.08 22.96 15.14
C TYR A 151 14.44 23.61 15.39
N TRP A 152 14.52 24.56 16.33
CA TRP A 152 15.80 25.12 16.72
C TRP A 152 16.53 24.14 17.64
N GLU A 153 17.76 23.79 17.24
CA GLU A 153 18.67 22.92 17.98
C GLU A 153 19.51 23.69 19.01
N THR A 154 19.10 24.91 19.37
CA THR A 154 19.83 25.76 20.33
C THR A 154 18.88 26.68 21.08
N ASP A 155 19.38 27.22 22.19
CA ASP A 155 18.69 28.18 23.03
C ASP A 155 18.61 29.57 22.36
N ILE A 156 17.51 30.26 22.65
CA ILE A 156 17.22 31.61 22.17
C ILE A 156 17.08 32.55 23.37
N GLU A 157 17.99 33.52 23.48
CA GLU A 157 18.00 34.45 24.61
C GLU A 157 16.81 35.40 24.57
N GLN A 158 16.51 35.97 23.40
CA GLN A 158 15.37 36.86 23.20
C GLN A 158 14.69 36.58 21.85
N PHE A 159 13.37 36.43 21.87
CA PHE A 159 12.53 36.34 20.69
C PHE A 159 11.44 37.40 20.74
N ASN A 160 11.32 38.20 19.68
CA ASN A 160 10.24 39.14 19.49
C ASN A 160 9.49 38.78 18.21
N PHE A 161 8.18 38.88 18.22
CA PHE A 161 7.38 38.66 17.01
C PHE A 161 6.33 39.75 16.83
N ARG A 162 6.02 40.03 15.56
CA ARG A 162 4.91 40.88 15.14
C ARG A 162 4.31 40.34 13.85
N ILE A 163 3.00 40.18 13.82
CA ILE A 163 2.23 39.75 12.66
C ILE A 163 1.16 40.81 12.41
N ASP A 164 1.25 41.49 11.28
CA ASP A 164 0.27 42.47 10.83
C ASP A 164 -0.75 41.78 9.90
N PHE A 165 -2.02 42.14 10.01
CA PHE A 165 -3.12 41.58 9.25
C PHE A 165 -3.63 42.62 8.23
N GLU A 166 -3.88 42.18 6.99
CA GLU A 166 -4.50 43.03 5.97
C GLU A 166 -5.92 43.44 6.36
N GLU A 167 -6.71 42.46 6.85
CA GLU A 167 -8.09 42.66 7.29
C GLU A 167 -8.13 42.82 8.82
N PRO A 168 -8.96 43.73 9.37
CA PRO A 168 -9.05 43.89 10.82
C PRO A 168 -9.56 42.65 11.54
N ILE A 169 -8.84 42.19 12.57
CA ILE A 169 -9.26 41.15 13.50
C ILE A 169 -10.54 41.61 14.23
N PRO A 170 -11.62 40.83 14.20
CA PRO A 170 -12.85 41.13 14.94
C PRO A 170 -12.62 41.33 16.44
N ALA A 171 -13.37 42.24 17.05
CA ALA A 171 -13.16 42.63 18.44
C ALA A 171 -13.49 41.53 19.46
N ASP A 172 -14.30 40.55 19.06
CA ASP A 172 -14.75 39.41 19.86
C ASP A 172 -13.88 38.14 19.68
N THR A 173 -12.90 38.18 18.78
CA THR A 173 -11.97 37.07 18.53
C THR A 173 -11.23 36.67 19.80
N GLN A 174 -11.36 35.40 20.18
CA GLN A 174 -10.58 34.81 21.26
C GLN A 174 -9.23 34.35 20.72
N PHE A 175 -8.17 34.78 21.39
CA PHE A 175 -6.80 34.45 21.00
C PHE A 175 -6.18 33.46 21.98
N GLU A 176 -5.64 32.39 21.44
CA GLU A 176 -4.95 31.34 22.19
C GLU A 176 -3.47 31.32 21.83
N LEU A 177 -2.64 31.17 22.88
CA LEU A 177 -1.20 31.16 22.79
C LEU A 177 -0.67 29.93 23.50
N TYR A 178 0.03 29.10 22.74
CA TYR A 178 0.69 27.92 23.26
C TYR A 178 2.20 28.09 23.13
N SER A 179 2.94 27.72 24.16
CA SER A 179 4.39 27.82 24.14
C SER A 179 5.04 26.71 24.95
N GLY A 180 6.09 26.11 24.42
CA GLY A 180 6.79 25.00 25.05
C GLY A 180 7.14 23.91 24.05
N ASN A 181 7.39 22.70 24.55
CA ASN A 181 7.62 21.52 23.70
C ASN A 181 6.41 21.23 22.81
N ILE A 182 6.63 20.43 21.76
CA ILE A 182 5.57 19.93 20.87
C ILE A 182 4.45 19.30 21.72
N TYR A 183 3.19 19.58 21.38
CA TYR A 183 1.98 19.19 22.11
C TYR A 183 1.71 19.92 23.44
N SER A 184 2.48 20.96 23.79
CA SER A 184 2.12 21.83 24.90
C SER A 184 0.83 22.59 24.61
N GLU A 185 -0.14 22.51 25.52
CA GLU A 185 -1.41 23.25 25.47
C GLU A 185 -1.40 24.48 26.40
N ALA A 186 -0.24 24.84 26.97
CA ALA A 186 -0.08 25.95 27.90
C ALA A 186 0.91 27.00 27.39
N ASN A 187 0.88 28.20 27.96
CA ASN A 187 1.92 29.23 27.81
C ASN A 187 3.11 28.93 28.75
N GLY A 188 3.79 27.80 28.56
CA GLY A 188 4.87 27.32 29.42
C GLY A 188 6.14 28.18 29.43
N LEU A 189 6.34 29.04 28.43
CA LEU A 189 7.48 29.96 28.32
C LEU A 189 7.17 31.37 28.86
N ASN A 190 5.96 31.58 29.40
CA ASN A 190 5.50 32.90 29.87
C ASN A 190 5.65 33.99 28.79
N VAL A 191 5.27 33.65 27.54
CA VAL A 191 5.29 34.58 26.42
C VAL A 191 4.35 35.75 26.72
N ASP A 192 4.87 36.97 26.61
CA ASP A 192 4.13 38.23 26.77
C ASP A 192 3.56 38.62 25.39
N CYS A 193 2.27 38.32 25.17
CA CYS A 193 1.59 38.49 23.88
C CYS A 193 0.44 39.50 23.99
N HIS A 194 0.36 40.39 23.01
CA HIS A 194 -0.64 41.44 22.87
C HIS A 194 -1.21 41.42 21.46
N TYR A 195 -2.46 41.84 21.31
CA TYR A 195 -3.09 41.98 20.00
C TYR A 195 -4.03 43.18 19.98
N ASN A 196 -4.29 43.67 18.77
CA ASN A 196 -5.32 44.65 18.47
C ASN A 196 -5.98 44.28 17.13
N GLN A 197 -6.79 45.18 16.58
CA GLN A 197 -7.50 44.92 15.31
C GLN A 197 -6.56 44.69 14.12
N ASN A 198 -5.32 45.18 14.11
CA ASN A 198 -4.47 45.13 12.93
C ASN A 198 -3.24 44.26 13.11
N CYS A 199 -2.89 43.90 14.34
CA CYS A 199 -1.67 43.14 14.59
C CYS A 199 -1.69 42.34 15.89
N ILE A 200 -0.84 41.31 15.90
CA ILE A 200 -0.47 40.53 17.08
C ILE A 200 1.03 40.71 17.27
N TRP A 201 1.48 40.96 18.49
CA TRP A 201 2.90 41.08 18.80
C TRP A 201 3.21 40.56 20.19
N GLY A 202 4.45 40.13 20.39
CA GLY A 202 4.87 39.64 21.69
C GLY A 202 6.35 39.39 21.79
N LYS A 203 6.75 38.96 22.98
CA LYS A 203 8.15 38.64 23.30
C LYS A 203 8.26 37.49 24.29
N ALA A 204 9.37 36.79 24.21
CA ALA A 204 9.78 35.75 25.15
C ALA A 204 11.29 35.76 25.32
N ASN A 205 11.76 35.35 26.49
CA ASN A 205 13.18 35.32 26.83
C ASN A 205 13.58 33.93 27.33
N LYS A 206 14.84 33.55 27.11
CA LYS A 206 15.44 32.29 27.57
C LYS A 206 14.60 31.08 27.15
N ILE A 207 14.38 30.96 25.85
CA ILE A 207 13.63 29.86 25.25
C ILE A 207 14.61 28.71 25.03
N PRO A 208 14.42 27.55 25.67
CA PRO A 208 15.28 26.41 25.44
C PRO A 208 15.10 25.84 24.02
N GLU A 209 16.12 25.14 23.52
CA GLU A 209 16.03 24.38 22.27
C GLU A 209 14.76 23.50 22.17
N GLY A 210 14.29 23.26 20.96
CA GLY A 210 13.12 22.40 20.70
C GLY A 210 11.75 22.98 21.10
N ASN A 211 11.70 24.16 21.71
CA ASN A 211 10.43 24.79 22.10
C ASN A 211 9.85 25.64 20.97
N ALA A 212 8.52 25.68 20.89
CA ALA A 212 7.76 26.48 19.94
C ALA A 212 6.92 27.55 20.65
N ILE A 213 6.50 28.54 19.86
CA ILE A 213 5.46 29.51 20.20
C ILE A 213 4.43 29.43 19.08
N THR A 214 3.19 29.13 19.41
CA THR A 214 2.10 28.87 18.47
C THR A 214 0.90 29.74 18.80
N LEU A 215 0.37 30.37 17.77
CA LEU A 215 -0.73 31.31 17.81
C LEU A 215 -1.96 30.65 17.19
N PHE A 216 -3.10 30.77 17.86
CA PHE A 216 -4.37 30.28 17.37
C PHE A 216 -5.48 31.30 17.59
N CYS A 217 -6.30 31.55 16.57
CA CYS A 217 -7.60 32.15 16.75
C CYS A 217 -8.60 31.68 15.69
N GLU A 218 -9.87 31.68 16.08
CA GLU A 218 -11.01 31.46 15.21
C GLU A 218 -11.54 32.80 14.71
N LEU A 219 -11.80 32.86 13.41
CA LEU A 219 -12.22 34.04 12.67
C LEU A 219 -13.55 33.73 11.97
N PRO A 220 -14.41 34.74 11.72
CA PRO A 220 -15.65 34.53 10.99
C PRO A 220 -15.40 33.91 9.62
N ASP A 221 -16.31 33.03 9.19
CA ASP A 221 -16.27 32.45 7.84
C ASP A 221 -16.19 33.56 6.76
N GLY A 222 -15.28 33.37 5.81
CA GLY A 222 -15.02 34.32 4.73
C GLY A 222 -14.08 35.47 5.10
N TYR A 223 -13.44 35.45 6.28
CA TYR A 223 -12.34 36.34 6.62
C TYR A 223 -11.16 36.17 5.65
N PHE A 224 -10.82 34.92 5.29
CA PHE A 224 -9.81 34.63 4.28
C PHE A 224 -10.45 34.39 2.90
N VAL A 225 -10.26 35.34 1.98
CA VAL A 225 -10.77 35.26 0.61
C VAL A 225 -9.66 34.84 -0.35
N GLY A 226 -9.85 33.69 -0.99
CA GLY A 226 -8.93 33.19 -2.03
C GLY A 226 -7.76 32.38 -1.48
N ALA A 227 -7.90 31.79 -0.29
CA ALA A 227 -6.96 30.80 0.23
C ALA A 227 -6.75 29.65 -0.77
N LYS A 228 -5.50 29.17 -0.88
CA LYS A 228 -5.15 28.10 -1.81
C LYS A 228 -5.83 26.81 -1.38
N LYS A 229 -6.60 26.20 -2.27
CA LYS A 229 -7.25 24.91 -2.04
C LYS A 229 -6.39 23.77 -2.55
N VAL A 230 -6.45 22.64 -1.85
CA VAL A 230 -5.86 21.40 -2.33
C VAL A 230 -6.68 20.89 -3.52
N SER A 231 -6.08 20.83 -4.70
CA SER A 231 -6.79 20.35 -5.91
C SER A 231 -7.07 18.84 -5.81
N PRO A 232 -8.33 18.38 -5.95
CA PRO A 232 -8.66 16.97 -5.96
C PRO A 232 -8.47 16.31 -7.35
N PHE A 233 -8.03 17.09 -8.36
CA PHE A 233 -7.98 16.67 -9.76
C PHE A 233 -7.22 15.36 -9.97
N TRP A 234 -5.99 15.26 -9.45
CA TRP A 234 -5.13 14.09 -9.64
C TRP A 234 -5.71 12.84 -8.98
N THR A 235 -6.31 13.00 -7.81
CA THR A 235 -6.97 11.90 -7.11
C THR A 235 -8.16 11.36 -7.92
N TYR A 236 -9.04 12.24 -8.41
CA TYR A 236 -10.16 11.81 -9.25
C TYR A 236 -9.69 11.20 -10.58
N LEU A 237 -8.64 11.74 -11.19
CA LEU A 237 -8.05 11.18 -12.42
C LEU A 237 -7.54 9.75 -12.18
N CYS A 238 -6.82 9.50 -11.08
CA CYS A 238 -6.38 8.15 -10.70
C CYS A 238 -7.56 7.20 -10.47
N GLY A 239 -8.62 7.64 -9.78
CA GLY A 239 -9.83 6.85 -9.57
C GLY A 239 -10.53 6.46 -10.89
N ILE A 240 -10.66 7.41 -11.83
CA ILE A 240 -11.25 7.18 -13.16
C ILE A 240 -10.40 6.18 -13.97
N LEU A 241 -9.08 6.35 -13.98
CA LEU A 241 -8.18 5.44 -14.70
C LEU A 241 -8.21 4.02 -14.13
N SER A 242 -8.31 3.88 -12.80
CA SER A 242 -8.45 2.60 -12.12
C SER A 242 -9.78 1.91 -12.49
N LEU A 243 -10.90 2.65 -12.50
CA LEU A 243 -12.20 2.12 -12.94
C LEU A 243 -12.15 1.66 -14.40
N ALA A 244 -11.59 2.47 -15.29
CA ALA A 244 -11.46 2.12 -16.71
C ALA A 244 -10.63 0.85 -16.91
N SER A 245 -9.52 0.70 -16.18
CA SER A 245 -8.70 -0.52 -16.20
C SER A 245 -9.48 -1.74 -15.73
N CYS A 246 -10.26 -1.61 -14.65
CA CYS A 246 -11.09 -2.70 -14.13
C CYS A 246 -12.14 -3.16 -15.16
N LEU A 247 -12.85 -2.21 -15.77
CA LEU A 247 -13.86 -2.47 -16.81
C LEU A 247 -13.25 -3.12 -18.05
N LEU A 248 -12.07 -2.66 -18.51
CA LEU A 248 -11.35 -3.25 -19.62
C LEU A 248 -11.00 -4.71 -19.34
N THR A 249 -10.45 -5.01 -18.17
CA THR A 249 -10.14 -6.39 -17.77
C THR A 249 -11.40 -7.27 -17.77
N PHE A 250 -12.50 -6.79 -17.17
CA PHE A 250 -13.76 -7.53 -17.12
C PHE A 250 -14.33 -7.79 -18.52
N PHE A 251 -14.25 -6.81 -19.42
CA PHE A 251 -14.62 -6.97 -20.82
C PHE A 251 -13.82 -8.07 -21.51
N PHE A 252 -12.50 -8.12 -21.31
CA PHE A 252 -11.65 -9.18 -21.87
C PHE A 252 -11.98 -10.56 -21.29
N ILE A 253 -12.33 -10.67 -20.00
CA ILE A 253 -12.76 -11.92 -19.36
C ILE A 253 -14.06 -12.44 -19.99
N ILE A 254 -15.07 -11.56 -20.15
CA ILE A 254 -16.34 -11.94 -20.81
C ILE A 254 -16.09 -12.39 -22.24
N LYS A 255 -15.27 -11.63 -22.99
CA LYS A 255 -14.95 -11.98 -24.38
C LYS A 255 -14.19 -13.31 -24.49
N ALA A 256 -13.34 -13.65 -23.52
CA ALA A 256 -12.63 -14.93 -23.49
C ALA A 256 -13.57 -16.12 -23.30
N LYS A 257 -14.64 -15.98 -22.51
CA LYS A 257 -15.62 -17.06 -22.26
C LYS A 257 -16.49 -17.44 -23.47
N HIS A 258 -16.63 -16.58 -24.47
CA HIS A 258 -17.65 -16.74 -25.53
C HIS A 258 -17.22 -17.52 -26.79
N LYS A 259 -16.07 -18.20 -26.79
CA LYS A 259 -15.71 -19.07 -27.92
C LYS A 259 -16.25 -20.49 -27.71
N SER A 260 -17.53 -20.71 -27.96
CA SER A 260 -18.08 -22.06 -28.02
C SER A 260 -17.64 -22.74 -29.32
N PRO A 261 -17.00 -23.92 -29.27
CA PRO A 261 -16.67 -24.67 -30.48
C PRO A 261 -17.95 -25.13 -31.19
N VAL A 262 -17.88 -25.28 -32.51
CA VAL A 262 -18.97 -25.85 -33.30
C VAL A 262 -19.10 -27.33 -32.93
N GLN A 263 -20.29 -27.77 -32.54
CA GLN A 263 -20.54 -29.18 -32.20
C GLN A 263 -20.61 -30.02 -33.48
N THR A 264 -19.73 -31.02 -33.61
CA THR A 264 -19.80 -32.05 -34.65
C THR A 264 -20.31 -33.36 -34.07
N VAL A 265 -21.07 -34.13 -34.85
CA VAL A 265 -21.55 -35.45 -34.44
C VAL A 265 -20.45 -36.48 -34.71
N GLU A 266 -19.80 -36.97 -33.66
CA GLU A 266 -18.79 -38.03 -33.74
C GLU A 266 -19.35 -39.34 -33.17
N PHE A 267 -19.15 -40.45 -33.91
CA PHE A 267 -19.61 -41.79 -33.48
C PHE A 267 -18.56 -42.55 -32.66
N TYR A 268 -17.31 -42.11 -32.70
CA TYR A 268 -16.18 -42.74 -32.02
C TYR A 268 -15.44 -41.70 -31.16
N PRO A 269 -14.81 -42.13 -30.06
CA PRO A 269 -13.99 -41.23 -29.27
C PRO A 269 -12.78 -40.73 -30.09
N PRO A 270 -12.22 -39.56 -29.76
CA PRO A 270 -11.02 -39.06 -30.42
C PRO A 270 -9.87 -40.07 -30.37
N ASN A 271 -9.03 -40.08 -31.41
CA ASN A 271 -7.87 -40.95 -31.46
C ASN A 271 -6.95 -40.71 -30.25
N ASN A 272 -6.41 -41.80 -29.69
CA ASN A 272 -5.49 -41.79 -28.54
C ASN A 272 -6.08 -41.25 -27.23
N ILE A 273 -7.41 -41.26 -27.07
CA ILE A 273 -8.09 -40.96 -25.81
C ILE A 273 -8.87 -42.22 -25.36
N SER A 274 -8.65 -42.64 -24.13
CA SER A 274 -9.40 -43.75 -23.50
C SER A 274 -10.81 -43.34 -23.11
N ALA A 275 -11.69 -44.32 -22.88
CA ALA A 275 -13.06 -44.06 -22.44
C ALA A 275 -13.10 -43.29 -21.11
N ALA A 276 -12.16 -43.58 -20.19
CA ALA A 276 -12.04 -42.85 -18.92
C ALA A 276 -11.62 -41.39 -19.13
N GLU A 277 -10.69 -41.14 -20.04
CA GLU A 277 -10.26 -39.79 -20.39
C GLU A 277 -11.36 -38.99 -21.08
N VAL A 278 -12.23 -39.63 -21.87
CA VAL A 278 -13.40 -38.96 -22.47
C VAL A 278 -14.39 -38.53 -21.38
N GLY A 279 -14.68 -39.41 -20.41
CA GLY A 279 -15.52 -39.06 -19.26
C GLY A 279 -14.99 -37.83 -18.53
N PHE A 280 -13.70 -37.86 -18.19
CA PHE A 280 -13.03 -36.74 -17.54
C PHE A 280 -13.06 -35.44 -18.37
N ILE A 281 -12.95 -35.50 -19.71
CA ILE A 281 -13.00 -34.31 -20.56
C ILE A 281 -14.38 -33.64 -20.54
N ILE A 282 -15.45 -34.39 -20.32
CA ILE A 282 -16.82 -33.89 -20.36
C ILE A 282 -17.13 -33.01 -19.14
N ASP A 283 -16.72 -33.43 -17.96
CA ASP A 283 -17.11 -32.79 -16.69
C ASP A 283 -15.93 -32.38 -15.79
N ASN A 284 -14.70 -32.68 -16.19
CA ASN A 284 -13.47 -32.43 -15.43
C ASN A 284 -13.43 -33.13 -14.06
N GLU A 285 -14.13 -34.26 -13.93
CA GLU A 285 -14.15 -35.07 -12.73
C GLU A 285 -13.85 -36.53 -13.07
N ALA A 286 -13.04 -37.20 -12.25
CA ALA A 286 -12.73 -38.61 -12.44
C ALA A 286 -13.75 -39.47 -11.68
N ASN A 287 -14.80 -39.92 -12.35
CA ASN A 287 -15.87 -40.69 -11.73
C ASN A 287 -15.60 -42.21 -11.76
N ASP A 288 -16.31 -42.95 -10.90
CA ASP A 288 -16.30 -44.42 -10.93
C ASP A 288 -16.70 -44.95 -12.31
N SER A 289 -17.71 -44.35 -12.93
CA SER A 289 -18.21 -44.72 -14.27
C SER A 289 -17.12 -44.64 -15.33
N ASP A 290 -16.26 -43.63 -15.25
CA ASP A 290 -15.22 -43.36 -16.25
C ASP A 290 -14.15 -44.44 -16.21
N LEU A 291 -13.70 -44.79 -15.00
CA LEU A 291 -12.77 -45.89 -14.79
C LEU A 291 -13.40 -47.25 -15.13
N MET A 292 -14.70 -47.44 -14.85
CA MET A 292 -15.40 -48.68 -15.22
C MET A 292 -15.54 -48.84 -16.74
N ALA A 293 -15.56 -47.75 -17.50
CA ALA A 293 -15.56 -47.78 -18.96
C ALA A 293 -14.25 -48.37 -19.55
N LEU A 294 -13.19 -48.50 -18.76
CA LEU A 294 -11.96 -49.18 -19.18
C LEU A 294 -12.13 -50.68 -19.37
N TYR A 295 -13.06 -51.33 -18.66
CA TYR A 295 -13.30 -52.78 -18.80
C TYR A 295 -13.73 -53.18 -20.23
N PRO A 296 -14.79 -52.59 -20.81
CA PRO A 296 -15.14 -52.89 -22.20
C PRO A 296 -14.04 -52.47 -23.18
N GLU A 297 -13.33 -51.36 -22.93
CA GLU A 297 -12.19 -50.94 -23.77
C GLU A 297 -11.05 -51.97 -23.77
N TRP A 298 -10.67 -52.48 -22.59
CA TRP A 298 -9.67 -53.53 -22.46
C TRP A 298 -10.11 -54.84 -23.11
N ALA A 299 -11.41 -55.13 -23.10
CA ALA A 299 -11.96 -56.31 -23.76
C ALA A 299 -11.88 -56.17 -25.29
N GLN A 300 -12.24 -55.00 -25.82
CA GLN A 300 -12.13 -54.66 -27.23
C GLN A 300 -10.67 -54.75 -27.72
N LYS A 301 -9.72 -54.27 -26.92
CA LYS A 301 -8.27 -54.35 -27.22
C LYS A 301 -7.67 -55.74 -26.96
N GLY A 302 -8.45 -56.70 -26.44
CA GLY A 302 -8.04 -58.09 -26.26
C GLY A 302 -7.16 -58.37 -25.03
N TYR A 303 -7.14 -57.47 -24.03
CA TYR A 303 -6.41 -57.68 -22.77
C TYR A 303 -7.20 -58.53 -21.78
N ILE A 304 -8.54 -58.45 -21.83
CA ILE A 304 -9.44 -59.21 -20.99
C ILE A 304 -10.54 -59.87 -21.81
N GLN A 305 -11.15 -60.91 -21.25
CA GLN A 305 -12.38 -61.51 -21.73
C GLN A 305 -13.49 -61.26 -20.70
N ILE A 306 -14.64 -60.80 -21.17
CA ILE A 306 -15.83 -60.63 -20.32
C ILE A 306 -16.76 -61.81 -20.61
N THR A 307 -17.11 -62.55 -19.57
CA THR A 307 -18.09 -63.64 -19.65
C THR A 307 -19.23 -63.39 -18.67
N GLU A 308 -20.46 -63.68 -19.08
CA GLU A 308 -21.64 -63.60 -18.23
C GLU A 308 -22.15 -65.02 -17.97
N ASP A 309 -22.34 -65.37 -16.69
CA ASP A 309 -22.91 -66.65 -16.33
C ASP A 309 -24.44 -66.66 -16.42
N LYS A 310 -25.06 -67.84 -16.23
CA LYS A 310 -26.53 -67.99 -16.23
C LYS A 310 -27.25 -67.17 -15.14
N LYS A 311 -26.52 -66.66 -14.15
CA LYS A 311 -27.03 -65.82 -13.05
C LYS A 311 -26.75 -64.33 -13.29
N LYS A 312 -26.34 -63.94 -14.51
CA LYS A 312 -25.99 -62.57 -14.90
C LYS A 312 -24.79 -62.00 -14.13
N VAL A 313 -23.90 -62.86 -13.65
CA VAL A 313 -22.67 -62.43 -12.98
C VAL A 313 -21.58 -62.27 -14.02
N LEU A 314 -21.08 -61.03 -14.15
CA LEU A 314 -19.95 -60.71 -15.01
C LEU A 314 -18.64 -61.17 -14.37
N THR A 315 -17.87 -61.94 -15.15
CA THR A 315 -16.51 -62.37 -14.81
C THR A 315 -15.54 -61.85 -15.86
N PHE A 316 -14.52 -61.13 -15.39
CA PHE A 316 -13.45 -60.59 -16.19
C PHE A 316 -12.24 -61.52 -16.08
N THR A 317 -11.78 -62.07 -17.21
CA THR A 317 -10.62 -62.97 -17.27
C THR A 317 -9.47 -62.27 -17.98
N LYS A 318 -8.32 -62.18 -17.31
CA LYS A 318 -7.09 -61.61 -17.88
C LYS A 318 -6.51 -62.53 -18.96
N LEU A 319 -6.35 -62.00 -20.16
CA LEU A 319 -5.74 -62.68 -21.29
C LEU A 319 -4.26 -62.28 -21.45
N LYS A 320 -3.95 -60.99 -21.31
CA LYS A 320 -2.61 -60.41 -21.50
C LYS A 320 -2.35 -59.29 -20.49
N GLU A 321 -1.08 -58.94 -20.31
CA GLU A 321 -0.71 -57.70 -19.59
C GLU A 321 -1.02 -56.47 -20.45
N LEU A 322 -1.23 -55.33 -19.78
CA LEU A 322 -1.25 -54.03 -20.47
C LEU A 322 0.15 -53.71 -21.01
N PRO A 323 0.24 -52.92 -22.10
CA PRO A 323 1.52 -52.41 -22.61
C PRO A 323 2.28 -51.59 -21.56
N GLU A 324 3.61 -51.56 -21.65
CA GLU A 324 4.45 -50.81 -20.70
C GLU A 324 4.20 -49.29 -20.77
N ASP A 325 3.79 -48.78 -21.92
CA ASP A 325 3.44 -47.38 -22.18
C ASP A 325 1.99 -47.03 -21.81
N ALA A 326 1.22 -47.97 -21.26
CA ALA A 326 -0.15 -47.69 -20.81
C ALA A 326 -0.16 -46.59 -19.73
N PRO A 327 -1.18 -45.72 -19.69
CA PRO A 327 -1.31 -44.69 -18.67
C PRO A 327 -1.36 -45.27 -17.24
N GLU A 328 -0.80 -44.55 -16.27
CA GLU A 328 -0.67 -45.04 -14.89
C GLU A 328 -2.02 -45.36 -14.23
N TYR A 329 -3.05 -44.54 -14.46
CA TYR A 329 -4.40 -44.83 -13.93
C TYR A 329 -4.94 -46.19 -14.41
N GLN A 330 -4.64 -46.59 -15.65
CA GLN A 330 -5.02 -47.91 -16.18
C GLN A 330 -4.21 -49.03 -15.52
N LYS A 331 -2.89 -48.84 -15.35
CA LYS A 331 -2.00 -49.81 -14.70
C LYS A 331 -2.40 -50.07 -13.24
N ILE A 332 -2.70 -49.01 -12.49
CA ILE A 332 -3.15 -49.07 -11.09
C ILE A 332 -4.40 -49.95 -11.00
N LEU A 333 -5.44 -49.60 -11.76
CA LEU A 333 -6.71 -50.32 -11.73
C LEU A 333 -6.59 -51.76 -12.25
N PHE A 334 -5.86 -51.97 -13.35
CA PHE A 334 -5.69 -53.29 -13.97
C PHE A 334 -4.89 -54.25 -13.07
N LYS A 335 -3.77 -53.79 -12.51
CA LYS A 335 -2.96 -54.56 -11.57
C LYS A 335 -3.78 -54.94 -10.34
N LYS A 336 -4.58 -54.02 -9.81
CA LYS A 336 -5.43 -54.30 -8.66
C LYS A 336 -6.50 -55.34 -8.98
N THR A 337 -7.18 -55.17 -10.11
CA THR A 337 -8.25 -56.06 -10.59
C THR A 337 -7.79 -57.53 -10.66
N PHE A 338 -6.58 -57.78 -11.18
CA PHE A 338 -6.06 -59.14 -11.39
C PHE A 338 -4.94 -59.54 -10.42
N SER A 339 -4.85 -58.86 -9.27
CA SER A 339 -3.77 -59.08 -8.28
C SER A 339 -3.79 -60.45 -7.62
N ARG A 340 -4.98 -61.04 -7.41
CA ARG A 340 -5.17 -62.31 -6.68
C ARG A 340 -5.39 -63.50 -7.61
N SER A 341 -5.98 -63.28 -8.77
CA SER A 341 -6.38 -64.31 -9.70
C SER A 341 -6.51 -63.74 -11.11
N LYS A 342 -6.40 -64.62 -12.11
CA LYS A 342 -6.69 -64.26 -13.50
C LYS A 342 -8.16 -63.92 -13.74
N ASN A 343 -9.06 -64.34 -12.85
CA ASN A 343 -10.50 -64.09 -12.93
C ASN A 343 -10.91 -63.11 -11.84
N PHE A 344 -11.62 -62.04 -12.20
CA PHE A 344 -12.19 -61.04 -11.31
C PHE A 344 -13.72 -61.03 -11.44
N THR A 345 -14.42 -60.96 -10.31
CA THR A 345 -15.89 -60.92 -10.27
C THR A 345 -16.34 -59.78 -9.36
N VAL A 346 -17.33 -59.01 -9.81
CA VAL A 346 -17.81 -57.77 -9.13
C VAL A 346 -18.48 -58.04 -7.78
N LYS A 347 -18.84 -59.30 -7.49
CA LYS A 347 -19.68 -59.67 -6.34
C LYS A 347 -19.04 -59.41 -4.97
N ASN A 348 -17.73 -59.20 -4.88
CA ASN A 348 -17.00 -58.96 -3.62
C ASN A 348 -15.92 -57.86 -3.77
N ILE A 349 -16.33 -56.61 -3.96
CA ILE A 349 -15.41 -55.46 -3.95
C ILE A 349 -14.89 -55.24 -2.53
N SER A 350 -13.59 -55.45 -2.31
CA SER A 350 -12.95 -55.18 -1.01
C SER A 350 -12.68 -53.68 -0.81
N SER A 351 -12.59 -53.22 0.45
CA SER A 351 -12.15 -51.86 0.79
C SER A 351 -10.81 -51.49 0.14
N SER A 352 -9.89 -52.45 0.06
CA SER A 352 -8.60 -52.28 -0.59
C SER A 352 -8.71 -52.08 -2.12
N TYR A 353 -9.79 -52.54 -2.76
CA TYR A 353 -10.05 -52.27 -4.18
C TYR A 353 -10.58 -50.85 -4.36
N ILE A 354 -11.49 -50.39 -3.50
CA ILE A 354 -12.00 -49.02 -3.50
C ILE A 354 -10.85 -48.02 -3.34
N SER A 355 -9.93 -48.26 -2.39
CA SER A 355 -8.77 -47.38 -2.19
C SER A 355 -7.85 -47.29 -3.41
N GLU A 356 -7.68 -48.37 -4.19
CA GLU A 356 -6.89 -48.33 -5.43
C GLU A 356 -7.66 -47.71 -6.60
N LEU A 357 -8.99 -47.79 -6.57
CA LEU A 357 -9.84 -47.09 -7.52
C LEU A 357 -9.75 -45.57 -7.29
N GLU A 358 -9.75 -45.10 -6.04
CA GLU A 358 -9.50 -43.69 -5.71
C GLU A 358 -8.12 -43.22 -6.19
N LYS A 359 -7.06 -44.03 -5.99
CA LYS A 359 -5.73 -43.71 -6.56
C LYS A 359 -5.71 -43.66 -8.08
N ALA A 360 -6.50 -44.51 -8.74
CA ALA A 360 -6.63 -44.47 -10.19
C ALA A 360 -7.37 -43.20 -10.65
N LYS A 361 -8.35 -42.71 -9.89
CA LYS A 361 -9.00 -41.42 -10.16
C LYS A 361 -8.03 -40.26 -10.02
N GLU A 362 -7.28 -40.21 -8.92
CA GLU A 362 -6.21 -39.21 -8.72
C GLU A 362 -5.21 -39.24 -9.87
N SER A 363 -4.75 -40.44 -10.27
CA SER A 363 -3.82 -40.58 -11.40
C SER A 363 -4.44 -40.21 -12.75
N LEU A 364 -5.76 -40.34 -12.93
CA LEU A 364 -6.46 -39.90 -14.15
C LEU A 364 -6.53 -38.38 -14.18
N HIS A 365 -6.86 -37.75 -13.05
CA HIS A 365 -6.82 -36.30 -12.89
C HIS A 365 -5.42 -35.75 -13.22
N ASP A 366 -4.36 -36.33 -12.64
CA ASP A 366 -2.97 -35.96 -12.89
C ASP A 366 -2.56 -36.14 -14.37
N ALA A 367 -3.21 -37.03 -15.12
CA ALA A 367 -2.94 -37.24 -16.54
C ALA A 367 -3.39 -36.04 -17.41
N PHE A 368 -4.27 -35.19 -16.88
CA PHE A 368 -4.71 -33.95 -17.50
C PHE A 368 -3.99 -32.70 -16.97
N ASP A 369 -2.89 -32.86 -16.23
CA ASP A 369 -2.06 -31.72 -15.84
C ASP A 369 -1.18 -31.18 -17.00
N LYS A 370 -0.72 -29.93 -16.84
CA LYS A 370 0.28 -29.25 -17.70
C LYS A 370 -0.18 -29.04 -19.14
N GLU A 371 0.33 -29.83 -20.09
CA GLU A 371 0.09 -29.66 -21.54
C GLU A 371 -1.27 -30.21 -21.97
N ARG A 372 -1.88 -31.06 -21.14
CA ARG A 372 -3.23 -31.62 -21.36
C ARG A 372 -4.31 -30.93 -20.53
N SER A 373 -3.97 -29.83 -19.85
CA SER A 373 -4.91 -29.09 -19.01
C SER A 373 -6.06 -28.52 -19.83
N LEU A 374 -7.28 -28.78 -19.35
CA LEU A 374 -8.52 -28.40 -20.01
C LEU A 374 -8.91 -26.93 -19.74
N TYR A 375 -8.36 -26.33 -18.68
CA TYR A 375 -8.65 -24.97 -18.24
C TYR A 375 -7.38 -24.18 -17.91
N GLU A 376 -7.37 -22.89 -18.26
CA GLU A 376 -6.42 -21.94 -17.69
C GLU A 376 -7.04 -21.30 -16.44
N ASP A 377 -6.65 -21.73 -15.24
CA ASP A 377 -7.14 -21.21 -13.94
C ASP A 377 -6.77 -19.74 -13.66
N ASP A 378 -6.06 -19.09 -14.59
CA ASP A 378 -5.39 -17.82 -14.34
C ASP A 378 -6.33 -16.59 -14.40
N PHE A 379 -7.60 -16.72 -14.82
CA PHE A 379 -8.49 -15.56 -15.03
C PHE A 379 -9.24 -15.07 -13.77
N LEU A 380 -9.64 -15.95 -12.86
CA LEU A 380 -10.40 -15.56 -11.65
C LEU A 380 -9.51 -14.77 -10.67
N SER A 381 -8.31 -15.28 -10.41
CA SER A 381 -7.31 -14.63 -9.56
C SER A 381 -6.88 -13.26 -10.08
N LEU A 382 -6.82 -13.09 -11.40
CA LEU A 382 -6.56 -11.78 -12.02
C LEU A 382 -7.73 -10.81 -11.77
N GLY A 383 -8.96 -11.25 -12.04
CA GLY A 383 -10.16 -10.44 -11.81
C GLY A 383 -10.26 -9.94 -10.37
N LEU A 384 -9.96 -10.80 -9.39
CA LEU A 384 -9.92 -10.45 -7.98
C LEU A 384 -8.84 -9.42 -7.65
N LEU A 385 -7.62 -9.59 -8.20
CA LEU A 385 -6.51 -8.64 -8.01
C LEU A 385 -6.85 -7.23 -8.52
N TYR A 386 -7.43 -7.13 -9.72
CA TYR A 386 -7.86 -5.85 -10.29
C TYR A 386 -9.01 -5.23 -9.49
N LEU A 387 -9.94 -6.04 -8.97
CA LEU A 387 -11.02 -5.57 -8.11
C LEU A 387 -10.50 -5.00 -6.79
N CYS A 388 -9.65 -5.74 -6.08
CA CYS A 388 -9.05 -5.30 -4.80
C CYS A 388 -8.25 -4.00 -4.98
N SER A 389 -7.54 -3.90 -6.10
CA SER A 389 -6.79 -2.69 -6.44
C SER A 389 -7.67 -1.50 -6.75
N PHE A 390 -8.77 -1.71 -7.47
CA PHE A 390 -9.77 -0.68 -7.71
C PHE A 390 -10.38 -0.20 -6.39
N MET A 391 -10.77 -1.13 -5.50
CA MET A 391 -11.30 -0.79 -4.17
C MET A 391 -10.29 0.02 -3.34
N TYR A 392 -9.00 -0.31 -3.41
CA TYR A 392 -7.97 0.47 -2.74
C TYR A 392 -7.83 1.89 -3.30
N THR A 393 -7.82 2.05 -4.63
CA THR A 393 -7.80 3.40 -5.24
C THR A 393 -9.04 4.21 -4.92
N LEU A 394 -10.21 3.57 -4.83
CA LEU A 394 -11.46 4.21 -4.42
C LEU A 394 -11.39 4.68 -2.97
N PHE A 395 -10.83 3.86 -2.07
CA PHE A 395 -10.60 4.23 -0.68
C PHE A 395 -9.70 5.47 -0.57
N LEU A 396 -8.59 5.51 -1.30
CA LEU A 396 -7.70 6.70 -1.34
C LEU A 396 -8.38 7.94 -1.95
N CYS A 397 -9.39 7.77 -2.81
CA CYS A 397 -10.17 8.91 -3.30
C CYS A 397 -11.09 9.51 -2.24
N ILE A 398 -11.46 8.73 -1.23
CA ILE A 398 -12.37 9.13 -0.15
C ILE A 398 -11.60 9.70 1.05
N SER A 399 -10.28 9.44 1.16
CA SER A 399 -9.44 9.99 2.24
C SER A 399 -9.31 11.52 2.20
N SER A 400 -8.82 12.09 3.31
CA SER A 400 -8.76 13.54 3.54
C SER A 400 -7.99 14.26 2.43
N PRO A 401 -8.40 15.46 1.99
CA PRO A 401 -7.74 16.17 0.88
C PRO A 401 -6.23 16.39 1.05
N VAL A 402 -5.74 16.49 2.29
CA VAL A 402 -4.30 16.66 2.57
C VAL A 402 -3.55 15.33 2.46
N SER A 403 -4.11 14.25 3.02
CA SER A 403 -3.58 12.90 2.82
C SER A 403 -3.59 12.47 1.34
N ARG A 404 -4.47 13.03 0.48
CA ARG A 404 -4.49 12.70 -0.96
C ARG A 404 -3.19 13.02 -1.70
N TRP A 405 -2.42 14.01 -1.25
CA TRP A 405 -1.12 14.34 -1.85
C TRP A 405 -0.05 13.32 -1.51
N ASP A 406 0.00 12.87 -0.25
CA ASP A 406 0.88 11.77 0.15
C ASP A 406 0.37 10.46 -0.49
N ASN A 407 -0.92 10.20 -0.48
CA ASN A 407 -1.51 8.99 -1.07
C ASN A 407 -1.38 8.91 -2.61
N LEU A 408 -0.94 9.97 -3.29
CA LEU A 408 -0.69 9.94 -4.73
C LEU A 408 0.46 8.98 -5.09
N TYR A 409 1.52 8.91 -4.28
CA TYR A 409 2.60 7.93 -4.53
C TYR A 409 2.10 6.50 -4.33
N LEU A 410 1.20 6.27 -3.37
CA LEU A 410 0.55 4.97 -3.16
C LEU A 410 -0.34 4.58 -4.35
N CYS A 411 -1.09 5.53 -4.91
CA CYS A 411 -1.85 5.31 -6.14
C CYS A 411 -0.94 4.94 -7.33
N MET A 412 0.24 5.57 -7.44
CA MET A 412 1.22 5.26 -8.48
C MET A 412 1.83 3.86 -8.30
N LEU A 413 2.01 3.37 -7.06
CA LEU A 413 2.54 2.02 -6.79
C LEU A 413 1.58 0.91 -7.24
N VAL A 414 0.27 1.16 -7.28
CA VAL A 414 -0.72 0.20 -7.78
C VAL A 414 -0.44 -0.19 -9.24
N ILE A 415 0.01 0.75 -10.06
CA ILE A 415 0.23 0.56 -11.52
C ILE A 415 1.33 -0.48 -11.80
N PRO A 416 2.56 -0.38 -11.24
CA PRO A 416 3.59 -1.42 -11.35
C PRO A 416 3.11 -2.82 -10.92
N PHE A 417 2.26 -2.93 -9.90
CA PHE A 417 1.70 -4.22 -9.49
C PHE A 417 0.72 -4.79 -10.52
N HIS A 418 -0.06 -3.94 -11.21
CA HIS A 418 -0.93 -4.38 -12.32
C HIS A 418 -0.10 -4.89 -13.48
N VAL A 419 0.94 -4.14 -13.83
CA VAL A 419 1.89 -4.50 -14.89
C VAL A 419 2.60 -5.81 -14.53
N LEU A 420 3.14 -5.95 -13.32
CA LEU A 420 3.82 -7.16 -12.85
C LEU A 420 2.86 -8.36 -12.81
N GLY A 421 1.65 -8.19 -12.28
CA GLY A 421 0.61 -9.23 -12.28
C GLY A 421 0.24 -9.67 -13.70
N SER A 422 0.16 -8.74 -14.66
CA SER A 422 -0.09 -9.04 -16.07
C SER A 422 1.08 -9.77 -16.76
N ILE A 423 2.33 -9.43 -16.41
CA ILE A 423 3.55 -10.08 -16.92
C ILE A 423 3.69 -11.50 -16.36
N LEU A 424 3.45 -11.67 -15.06
CA LEU A 424 3.46 -12.99 -14.41
C LEU A 424 2.37 -13.92 -14.98
N ASN A 425 1.26 -13.35 -15.45
CA ASN A 425 0.21 -14.09 -16.12
C ASN A 425 0.58 -14.48 -17.57
N LYS A 426 1.18 -13.56 -18.35
CA LYS A 426 1.66 -13.84 -19.70
C LYS A 426 2.98 -14.62 -19.71
N GLY A 427 2.97 -15.85 -19.20
CA GLY A 427 3.78 -16.98 -19.68
C GLY A 427 5.28 -16.80 -19.98
N PHE A 428 5.98 -15.78 -19.46
CA PHE A 428 7.34 -15.44 -19.89
C PHE A 428 8.42 -15.96 -18.94
N TYR A 429 8.31 -17.17 -18.38
CA TYR A 429 9.40 -17.75 -17.59
C TYR A 429 9.49 -19.28 -17.71
N SER A 430 10.74 -19.76 -17.61
CA SER A 430 11.22 -21.09 -17.98
C SER A 430 10.68 -22.24 -17.11
N ARG A 431 10.85 -23.46 -17.65
CA ARG A 431 10.39 -24.78 -17.17
C ARG A 431 10.65 -25.08 -15.68
N TYR A 432 11.59 -24.38 -15.03
CA TYR A 432 11.97 -24.59 -13.63
C TYR A 432 11.09 -23.83 -12.61
N PHE A 433 10.44 -22.73 -13.02
CA PHE A 433 9.64 -21.87 -12.11
C PHE A 433 8.14 -22.22 -12.09
N ARG A 434 7.66 -23.12 -12.96
CA ARG A 434 6.21 -23.47 -13.07
C ARG A 434 5.65 -24.28 -11.92
N GLN A 435 6.45 -25.09 -11.21
CA GLN A 435 5.98 -25.80 -10.00
C GLN A 435 5.88 -24.88 -8.78
N ILE A 436 6.59 -23.74 -8.81
CA ILE A 436 6.62 -22.75 -7.73
C ILE A 436 5.53 -21.67 -7.95
N LYS A 437 4.85 -21.68 -9.11
CA LYS A 437 3.82 -20.71 -9.54
C LYS A 437 2.73 -20.44 -8.50
N PRO A 438 1.96 -21.45 -8.03
CA PRO A 438 0.83 -21.16 -7.14
C PRO A 438 1.31 -20.66 -5.79
N VAL A 439 2.33 -21.30 -5.21
CA VAL A 439 2.86 -20.90 -3.89
C VAL A 439 3.47 -19.50 -3.93
N ILE A 440 4.31 -19.16 -4.92
CA ILE A 440 4.88 -17.81 -5.03
C ILE A 440 3.80 -16.78 -5.37
N LYS A 441 2.86 -17.08 -6.28
CA LYS A 441 1.77 -16.17 -6.66
C LYS A 441 0.87 -15.87 -5.46
N THR A 442 0.44 -16.91 -4.73
CA THR A 442 -0.36 -16.77 -3.52
C THR A 442 0.44 -16.07 -2.41
N THR A 443 1.71 -16.40 -2.22
CA THR A 443 2.56 -15.71 -1.23
C THR A 443 2.78 -14.25 -1.57
N LEU A 444 3.04 -13.90 -2.83
CA LEU A 444 3.17 -12.51 -3.28
C LEU A 444 1.84 -11.76 -3.17
N MET A 445 0.72 -12.41 -3.45
CA MET A 445 -0.62 -11.83 -3.29
C MET A 445 -0.94 -11.59 -1.81
N ILE A 446 -0.60 -12.53 -0.93
CA ILE A 446 -0.72 -12.38 0.53
C ILE A 446 0.19 -11.26 1.02
N LEU A 447 1.46 -11.23 0.62
CA LEU A 447 2.41 -10.16 0.98
C LEU A 447 1.93 -8.79 0.48
N PHE A 448 1.35 -8.73 -0.73
CA PHE A 448 0.73 -7.52 -1.25
C PHE A 448 -0.48 -7.12 -0.40
N CYS A 449 -1.38 -8.04 -0.06
CA CYS A 449 -2.52 -7.75 0.81
C CYS A 449 -2.08 -7.31 2.21
N ILE A 450 -1.01 -7.89 2.76
CA ILE A 450 -0.41 -7.49 4.05
C ILE A 450 0.21 -6.09 3.93
N PHE A 451 0.98 -5.82 2.86
CA PHE A 451 1.57 -4.52 2.62
C PHE A 451 0.50 -3.44 2.44
N MET A 452 -0.49 -3.70 1.59
CA MET A 452 -1.62 -2.79 1.35
C MET A 452 -2.47 -2.62 2.59
N GLY A 453 -2.69 -3.67 3.38
CA GLY A 453 -3.38 -3.63 4.67
C GLY A 453 -2.60 -2.82 5.71
N GLY A 454 -1.28 -2.96 5.78
CA GLY A 454 -0.41 -2.19 6.67
C GLY A 454 -0.32 -0.72 6.29
N VAL A 455 -0.21 -0.41 5.00
CA VAL A 455 -0.27 0.96 4.48
C VAL A 455 -1.65 1.57 4.71
N SER A 456 -2.73 0.80 4.48
CA SER A 456 -4.10 1.24 4.78
C SER A 456 -4.27 1.51 6.26
N TYR A 457 -3.75 0.65 7.14
CA TYR A 457 -3.79 0.81 8.60
C TYR A 457 -3.00 2.04 9.07
N GLY A 458 -1.84 2.32 8.48
CA GLY A 458 -1.08 3.56 8.73
C GLY A 458 -1.87 4.80 8.31
N ALA A 459 -2.44 4.80 7.11
CA ALA A 459 -3.32 5.87 6.64
C ALA A 459 -4.64 5.98 7.44
N PHE A 460 -5.07 4.89 8.08
CA PHE A 460 -6.25 4.83 8.95
C PHE A 460 -6.02 5.42 10.33
N GLN A 461 -4.80 5.33 10.87
CA GLN A 461 -4.46 6.05 12.09
C GLN A 461 -4.57 7.57 11.88
N GLU A 462 -4.46 8.03 10.63
CA GLU A 462 -4.65 9.44 10.24
C GLU A 462 -6.06 9.76 9.73
N THR A 463 -6.93 8.77 9.48
CA THR A 463 -8.31 8.98 8.99
C THR A 463 -9.32 8.12 9.76
N GLU A 464 -10.26 8.76 10.48
CA GLU A 464 -11.28 8.15 11.37
C GLU A 464 -12.29 7.19 10.72
N PHE A 465 -12.11 6.76 9.46
CA PHE A 465 -13.07 5.89 8.78
C PHE A 465 -12.94 4.44 9.23
N GLN A 466 -13.38 4.07 10.44
CA GLN A 466 -13.50 2.66 10.87
C GLN A 466 -14.51 1.84 10.04
N VAL A 467 -14.13 1.47 8.82
CA VAL A 467 -14.79 0.37 8.09
C VAL A 467 -14.03 -0.92 8.43
N PRO A 468 -14.70 -1.97 8.94
CA PRO A 468 -14.02 -3.18 9.37
C PRO A 468 -13.43 -3.91 8.15
N LEU A 469 -12.10 -3.85 8.07
CA LEU A 469 -11.21 -4.60 7.18
C LEU A 469 -11.46 -6.12 7.21
N VAL A 470 -12.23 -6.62 8.19
CA VAL A 470 -12.65 -8.02 8.31
C VAL A 470 -13.41 -8.51 7.09
N VAL A 471 -14.21 -7.68 6.40
CA VAL A 471 -15.00 -8.15 5.25
C VAL A 471 -14.13 -8.42 4.01
N VAL A 472 -13.14 -7.57 3.74
CA VAL A 472 -12.20 -7.77 2.62
C VAL A 472 -11.18 -8.87 2.96
N TYR A 473 -10.71 -8.91 4.21
CA TYR A 473 -9.78 -9.93 4.69
C TYR A 473 -10.40 -11.34 4.66
N VAL A 474 -11.64 -11.50 5.12
CA VAL A 474 -12.37 -12.79 5.11
C VAL A 474 -12.68 -13.24 3.69
N LEU A 475 -13.01 -12.32 2.77
CA LEU A 475 -13.28 -12.68 1.37
C LEU A 475 -12.02 -13.04 0.58
N SER A 476 -10.84 -12.50 0.93
CA SER A 476 -9.57 -12.83 0.26
C SER A 476 -8.90 -14.13 0.74
N VAL A 477 -9.33 -14.67 1.88
CA VAL A 477 -8.77 -15.88 2.50
C VAL A 477 -9.65 -17.11 2.25
N LEU A 478 -10.89 -16.92 1.79
CA LEU A 478 -11.87 -18.01 1.59
C LEU A 478 -12.12 -18.42 0.12
N TYR A 479 -11.38 -17.85 -0.84
CA TYR A 479 -11.35 -18.27 -2.25
C TYR A 479 -9.93 -18.12 -2.80
#